data_AF-A0A4V1UF06-F1
#
_entry.id   AF-A0A4V1UF06-F1
#
_cell.length_a   1.000
_cell.length_b   1.000
_cell.length_c   1.000
_cell.angle_alpha   90.00
_cell.angle_beta   90.00
_cell.angle_gamma   90.00
#
_symmetry.space_group_name_H-M   'P 1'
#
loop_
_entity.id
_entity.type
_entity.pdbx_description
1 polymer ?
#
loop_
_entity_poly.entity_id
_entity_poly.type
_entity_poly.pdbx_seq_one_letter_code
_entity_poly.pdbx_strand_id
1 'polypeptide(L)'
;MRKIDMMKSFLAILLGIIVLSSCTTSKQLAYFQDLPQDKSVSNVPTGPYTQLKLEPNDEVQVTISSTSPELSQFFNLTAVTPMPSAQNGAPTTNQNAAGFINIYRVSAVGNII
;
A
#
# COMPACT_ATOMS: atom_id res chain seq x y z
N MET A 1 7.94 52.25 28.06
CA MET A 1 8.44 50.86 27.97
C MET A 1 7.33 49.82 28.18
N ARG A 2 6.51 49.88 29.24
CA ARG A 2 5.41 48.89 29.52
C ARG A 2 4.40 48.60 28.38
N LYS A 3 4.08 49.57 27.52
CA LYS A 3 3.10 49.36 26.42
C LYS A 3 3.62 48.44 25.30
N ILE A 4 4.93 48.42 25.08
CA ILE A 4 5.56 47.61 24.02
C ILE A 4 5.61 46.13 24.45
N ASP A 5 5.86 45.87 25.73
CA ASP A 5 5.86 44.49 26.28
C ASP A 5 4.45 43.89 26.30
N MET A 6 3.42 44.70 26.59
CA MET A 6 2.02 44.27 26.51
C MET A 6 1.61 43.92 25.08
N MET A 7 2.04 44.70 24.09
CA MET A 7 1.75 44.44 22.67
C MET A 7 2.48 43.21 22.12
N LYS A 8 3.71 42.95 22.57
CA LYS A 8 4.45 41.72 22.25
C LYS A 8 3.79 40.47 22.84
N SER A 9 3.29 40.55 24.08
CA SER A 9 2.56 39.46 24.72
C SER A 9 1.26 39.13 23.97
N PHE A 10 0.50 40.16 23.56
CA PHE A 10 -0.69 39.99 22.74
C PHE A 10 -0.39 39.35 21.37
N LEU A 11 0.70 39.77 20.71
CA LEU A 11 1.11 39.19 19.44
C LEU A 11 1.53 37.71 19.58
N ALA A 12 2.22 37.37 20.67
CA ALA A 12 2.61 35.99 20.96
C ALA A 12 1.40 35.09 21.23
N ILE A 13 0.40 35.59 21.97
CA ILE A 13 -0.86 34.86 22.22
C ILE A 13 -1.64 34.65 20.92
N LEU A 14 -1.74 35.67 20.07
CA LEU A 14 -2.43 35.58 18.78
C LEU A 14 -1.76 34.55 17.87
N LEU A 15 -0.43 34.55 17.81
CA LEU A 15 0.34 33.57 17.04
C LEU A 15 0.13 32.14 17.56
N GLY A 16 0.07 31.95 18.88
CA GLY A 16 -0.24 30.66 19.50
C GLY A 16 -1.61 30.13 19.08
N ILE A 17 -2.65 30.97 19.09
CA ILE A 17 -4.01 30.57 18.70
C ILE A 17 -4.07 30.12 17.22
N ILE A 18 -3.34 30.79 16.33
CA ILE A 18 -3.27 30.44 14.90
C ILE A 18 -2.57 29.09 14.69
N VAL A 19 -1.49 28.81 15.43
CA VAL A 19 -0.79 27.52 15.33
C VAL A 19 -1.66 26.38 15.87
N LEU A 20 -2.43 26.61 16.94
CA LEU A 20 -3.34 25.61 17.50
C LEU A 20 -4.53 25.30 16.58
N SER A 21 -5.07 26.28 15.84
CA SER A 21 -6.18 26.05 14.89
C SER A 21 -5.75 25.34 13.60
N SER A 22 -4.47 25.38 13.25
CA SER A 22 -3.93 24.63 12.10
C SER A 22 -3.74 23.12 12.38
N CYS A 23 -3.83 22.67 13.64
CA CYS A 23 -3.78 21.25 13.98
C CYS A 23 -5.16 20.59 13.83
N THR A 24 -5.78 20.75 12.65
CA THR A 24 -6.99 20.00 12.28
C THR A 24 -6.57 18.97 11.24
N THR A 25 -6.65 17.69 11.63
CA THR A 25 -6.37 16.58 10.72
C THR A 25 -7.42 16.59 9.60
N SER A 26 -6.98 16.74 8.36
CA SER A 26 -7.87 16.74 7.20
C SER A 26 -8.45 15.33 7.04
N LYS A 27 -9.69 15.13 7.51
CA LYS A 27 -10.44 13.86 7.38
C LYS A 27 -11.03 13.67 5.98
N GLN A 28 -10.44 14.25 4.94
CA GLN A 28 -10.96 14.15 3.59
C GLN A 28 -10.16 13.11 2.81
N LEU A 29 -10.50 11.84 3.03
CA LEU A 29 -10.11 10.75 2.16
C LEU A 29 -10.88 10.99 0.84
N ALA A 30 -10.17 11.35 -0.24
CA ALA A 30 -10.72 11.87 -1.50
C ALA A 30 -11.69 10.95 -2.28
N TYR A 31 -12.13 9.84 -1.69
CA TYR A 31 -13.00 8.85 -2.34
C TYR A 31 -14.49 9.12 -2.15
N PHE A 32 -14.89 10.08 -1.30
CA PHE A 32 -16.31 10.32 -0.95
C PHE A 32 -16.82 11.72 -1.32
N GLN A 33 -16.32 12.27 -2.43
CA GLN A 33 -16.62 13.64 -2.84
C GLN A 33 -18.03 13.83 -3.45
N ASP A 34 -18.72 12.73 -3.77
CA ASP A 34 -20.03 12.74 -4.45
C ASP A 34 -21.14 12.03 -3.65
N LEU A 35 -21.09 12.05 -2.31
CA LEU A 35 -22.20 11.54 -1.51
C LEU A 35 -23.31 12.60 -1.42
N PRO A 36 -24.52 12.36 -1.94
CA PRO A 36 -25.63 13.29 -1.78
C PRO A 36 -26.00 13.41 -0.29
N GLN A 37 -26.30 14.63 0.15
CA GLN A 37 -26.36 15.07 1.56
C GLN A 37 -27.42 14.32 2.41
N ASP A 38 -28.31 13.59 1.77
CA ASP A 38 -29.42 12.78 2.28
C ASP A 38 -29.10 11.28 2.39
N LYS A 39 -27.96 10.82 1.86
CA LYS A 39 -27.45 9.48 2.17
C LYS A 39 -26.66 9.58 3.47
N SER A 40 -27.37 9.40 4.59
CA SER A 40 -26.74 8.78 5.77
C SER A 40 -25.83 7.68 5.26
N VAL A 41 -24.53 7.74 5.62
CA VAL A 41 -23.53 6.74 5.24
C VAL A 41 -24.16 5.42 5.58
N SER A 42 -24.74 4.77 4.57
CA SER A 42 -25.45 3.52 4.76
C SER A 42 -24.37 2.63 5.31
N ASN A 43 -24.58 2.14 6.55
CA ASN A 43 -23.78 1.06 7.08
C ASN A 43 -23.81 0.01 5.98
N VAL A 44 -22.75 -0.04 5.16
CA VAL A 44 -22.58 -1.05 4.15
C VAL A 44 -22.70 -2.32 4.98
N PRO A 45 -23.76 -3.12 4.80
CA PRO A 45 -23.89 -4.32 5.57
C PRO A 45 -22.59 -5.07 5.27
N THR A 46 -21.73 -5.20 6.27
CA THR A 46 -20.72 -6.24 6.26
C THR A 46 -21.56 -7.50 6.25
N GLY A 47 -21.91 -7.95 5.04
CA GLY A 47 -22.62 -9.19 4.83
C GLY A 47 -21.86 -10.30 5.57
N PRO A 48 -22.52 -11.44 5.86
CA PRO A 48 -21.85 -12.53 6.54
C PRO A 48 -20.51 -12.80 5.84
N TYR A 49 -19.42 -12.71 6.62
CA TYR A 49 -18.06 -12.87 6.12
C TYR A 49 -18.00 -14.18 5.33
N THR A 50 -17.91 -14.05 4.00
CA THR A 50 -17.79 -15.21 3.14
C THR A 50 -16.32 -15.53 3.04
N GLN A 51 -15.94 -16.72 3.49
CA GLN A 51 -14.57 -17.18 3.41
C GLN A 51 -14.12 -17.19 1.94
N LEU A 52 -13.00 -16.53 1.66
CA LEU A 52 -12.38 -16.57 0.34
C LEU A 52 -11.99 -18.01 0.01
N LYS A 53 -12.44 -18.49 -1.16
CA LYS A 53 -12.14 -19.83 -1.67
C LYS A 53 -11.47 -19.69 -3.02
N LEU A 54 -10.51 -20.57 -3.27
CA LEU A 54 -9.88 -20.70 -4.57
C LEU A 54 -10.86 -21.35 -5.56
N GLU A 55 -10.95 -20.79 -6.75
CA GLU A 55 -11.72 -21.31 -7.88
C GLU A 55 -10.80 -21.75 -9.02
N PRO A 56 -11.26 -22.66 -9.90
CA PRO A 56 -10.52 -23.00 -11.10
C PRO A 56 -10.10 -21.77 -11.91
N ASN A 57 -8.86 -21.81 -12.38
CA ASN A 57 -8.16 -20.75 -13.10
C ASN A 57 -7.67 -19.56 -12.26
N ASP A 58 -7.86 -19.59 -10.93
CA ASP A 58 -7.21 -18.61 -10.05
C ASP A 58 -5.68 -18.70 -10.16
N GLU A 59 -5.04 -17.54 -10.10
CA GLU A 59 -3.59 -17.39 -10.05
C GLU A 59 -3.16 -17.09 -8.61
N VAL A 60 -2.22 -17.87 -8.08
CA VAL A 60 -1.75 -17.77 -6.71
C VAL A 60 -0.24 -17.71 -6.65
N GLN A 61 0.28 -16.82 -5.81
CA GLN A 61 1.70 -16.79 -5.44
C GLN A 61 1.90 -17.64 -4.19
N VAL A 62 2.87 -18.55 -4.24
CA VAL A 62 3.27 -19.36 -3.09
C VAL A 62 4.68 -18.99 -2.67
N THR A 63 4.85 -18.62 -1.40
CA THR A 63 6.15 -18.32 -0.79
C THR A 63 6.43 -19.34 0.30
N ILE A 64 7.56 -20.03 0.20
CA ILE A 64 7.97 -21.08 1.11
C ILE A 64 8.99 -20.50 2.10
N SER A 65 8.70 -20.58 3.40
CA SER A 65 9.67 -20.23 4.45
C SER A 65 10.20 -21.48 5.14
N SER A 66 11.49 -21.51 5.39
CA SER A 66 12.20 -22.58 6.09
C SER A 66 13.23 -22.01 7.04
N THR A 67 13.58 -22.77 8.08
CA THR A 67 14.67 -22.43 9.00
C THR A 67 16.03 -22.46 8.31
N SER A 68 16.17 -23.27 7.25
CA SER A 68 17.33 -23.22 6.36
C SER A 68 17.10 -22.15 5.28
N PRO A 69 17.98 -21.14 5.19
CA PRO A 69 17.91 -20.13 4.13
C PRO A 69 18.03 -20.74 2.72
N GLU A 70 18.85 -21.79 2.58
CA GLU A 70 19.10 -22.44 1.30
C GLU A 70 17.84 -23.11 0.75
N LEU A 71 17.05 -23.76 1.60
CA LEU A 71 15.78 -24.36 1.20
C LEU A 71 14.75 -23.30 0.83
N SER A 72 14.66 -22.23 1.62
CA SER A 72 13.75 -21.10 1.31
C SER A 72 14.10 -20.47 -0.03
N GLN A 73 15.39 -20.29 -0.32
CA GLN A 73 15.85 -19.75 -1.60
C GLN A 73 15.57 -20.70 -2.76
N PHE A 74 15.80 -22.00 -2.56
CA PHE A 74 15.59 -23.02 -3.58
C PHE A 74 14.13 -23.11 -4.04
N PHE A 75 13.17 -22.94 -3.14
CA PHE A 75 11.75 -23.02 -3.49
C PHE A 75 11.14 -21.68 -3.95
N ASN A 76 11.77 -20.56 -3.63
CA ASN A 76 11.31 -19.21 -4.02
C ASN A 76 12.13 -18.61 -5.18
N LEU A 77 12.65 -19.43 -6.09
CA LEU A 77 13.46 -18.95 -7.21
C LEU A 77 12.61 -18.11 -8.15
N THR A 78 12.87 -16.79 -8.23
CA THR A 78 12.31 -15.92 -9.26
C THR A 78 12.62 -16.49 -10.65
N ALA A 79 11.61 -16.84 -11.44
CA ALA A 79 11.82 -17.38 -12.78
C ALA A 79 12.61 -16.38 -13.66
N VAL A 80 13.87 -16.68 -13.96
CA VAL A 80 14.70 -15.89 -14.89
C VAL A 80 14.42 -16.39 -16.30
N THR A 81 13.45 -15.81 -16.99
CA THR A 81 13.42 -15.90 -18.46
C THR A 81 14.57 -15.07 -19.02
N PRO A 82 15.44 -15.60 -19.89
CA PRO A 82 16.46 -14.80 -20.57
C PRO A 82 15.78 -13.70 -21.38
N MET A 83 15.84 -12.46 -20.89
CA MET A 83 15.46 -11.31 -21.69
C MET A 83 16.52 -11.20 -22.81
N PRO A 84 16.12 -11.13 -24.09
CA PRO A 84 17.08 -10.89 -25.17
C PRO A 84 17.80 -9.59 -24.88
N SER A 85 19.12 -9.68 -24.66
CA SER A 85 19.98 -8.54 -24.38
C SER A 85 19.84 -7.54 -25.52
N ALA A 86 19.15 -6.42 -25.27
CA ALA A 86 19.24 -5.25 -26.12
C ALA A 86 20.67 -4.71 -26.02
N GLN A 87 21.43 -5.02 -27.06
CA GLN A 87 22.76 -4.52 -27.33
C GLN A 87 22.72 -2.99 -27.40
N ASN A 88 23.27 -2.31 -26.40
CA ASN A 88 24.18 -1.15 -26.53
C ASN A 88 24.46 -0.49 -25.16
N GLY A 89 25.74 -0.17 -24.96
CA GLY A 89 26.34 -0.03 -23.64
C GLY A 89 25.99 1.22 -22.85
N ALA A 90 25.82 1.03 -21.54
CA ALA A 90 26.20 1.93 -20.47
C ALA A 90 26.20 1.14 -19.15
N PRO A 91 27.24 1.23 -18.30
CA PRO A 91 27.18 0.68 -16.95
C PRO A 91 26.57 1.74 -16.03
N THR A 92 25.46 1.44 -15.34
CA THR A 92 25.25 1.77 -13.91
C THR A 92 23.80 1.53 -13.44
N THR A 93 23.73 0.66 -12.43
CA THR A 93 22.99 0.84 -11.16
C THR A 93 21.46 0.81 -11.15
N ASN A 94 20.94 -0.14 -10.36
CA ASN A 94 19.55 -0.26 -9.90
C ASN A 94 18.51 -0.57 -10.97
N GLN A 95 18.73 -1.68 -11.68
CA GLN A 95 17.58 -2.45 -12.12
C GLN A 95 17.02 -3.12 -10.88
N ASN A 96 15.96 -2.51 -10.30
CA ASN A 96 14.95 -3.24 -9.56
C ASN A 96 14.90 -4.64 -10.13
N ALA A 97 15.16 -5.65 -9.30
CA ALA A 97 14.77 -7.00 -9.62
C ALA A 97 13.28 -6.91 -9.93
N ALA A 98 12.94 -6.81 -11.22
CA ALA A 98 11.62 -7.06 -11.74
C ALA A 98 11.44 -8.55 -11.50
N GLY A 99 11.17 -8.87 -10.24
CA GLY A 99 11.14 -10.20 -9.71
C GLY A 99 9.89 -10.83 -10.26
N PHE A 100 10.05 -11.59 -11.33
CA PHE A 100 9.00 -12.44 -11.83
C PHE A 100 8.51 -13.32 -10.67
N ILE A 101 7.27 -13.08 -10.27
CA ILE A 101 6.60 -13.81 -9.21
C ILE A 101 6.34 -15.22 -9.73
N ASN A 102 6.69 -16.25 -8.95
CA ASN A 102 6.23 -17.60 -9.22
C ASN A 102 4.71 -17.64 -9.01
N ILE A 103 3.97 -17.66 -10.10
CA ILE A 103 2.52 -17.76 -10.13
C ILE A 103 2.15 -19.21 -10.49
N TYR A 104 1.31 -19.82 -9.67
CA TYR A 104 0.69 -21.12 -9.91
C TYR A 104 -0.77 -20.93 -10.24
N ARG A 105 -1.37 -21.86 -10.97
CA ARG A 105 -2.78 -21.82 -11.33
C ARG A 105 -3.57 -22.92 -10.63
N VAL A 106 -4.79 -22.62 -10.23
CA VAL A 106 -5.73 -23.63 -9.74
C VAL A 106 -6.34 -24.36 -10.94
N SER A 107 -6.09 -25.65 -11.03
CA SER A 107 -6.65 -26.53 -12.06
C SER A 107 -8.17 -26.73 -11.88
N ALA A 108 -8.83 -27.21 -12.93
CA ALA A 108 -10.27 -27.53 -12.91
C ALA A 108 -10.69 -28.53 -11.82
N VAL A 109 -9.76 -29.35 -11.34
CA VAL A 109 -9.97 -30.34 -10.27
C VAL A 109 -9.56 -29.82 -8.89
N GLY A 110 -9.13 -28.56 -8.78
CA GLY A 110 -8.77 -27.92 -7.51
C GLY A 110 -7.32 -28.09 -7.05
N ASN A 111 -6.44 -28.68 -7.87
CA ASN A 111 -5.00 -28.75 -7.59
C ASN A 111 -4.29 -27.47 -8.02
N ILE A 112 -3.25 -27.08 -7.28
CA ILE A 112 -2.33 -25.99 -7.67
C ILE A 112 -1.27 -26.57 -8.62
N ILE A 113 -1.16 -26.02 -9.82
CA ILE A 113 -0.27 -26.47 -10.91
C ILE A 113 0.57 -25.35 -11.50
#